data_AF-A0A351J2Y0-F1
#
_entry.id   AF-A0A351J2Y0-F1
#
_cell.length_a   1.000
_cell.length_b   1.000
_cell.length_c   1.000
_cell.angle_alpha   90.00
_cell.angle_beta   90.00
_cell.angle_gamma   90.00
#
_symmetry.space_group_name_H-M   'P 1'
#
loop_
_entity.id
_entity.type
_entity.pdbx_description
1 polymer ?
#
loop_
_entity_poly.entity_id
_entity_poly.type
_entity_poly.pdbx_seq_one_letter_code
_entity_poly.pdbx_strand_id
1 'polypeptide(L)'
;NRKSKNVLKRYIRDMWSYFQDYVDKENHFLPPDHIVLSPVERVVNRTSPTNIGLYLVSILAAADLRLISPAEMKNRLEQTLDTLENLPKYKGHLYNWYDT
;
A
#
# COMPACT_ATOMS: atom_id res chain seq x y z
N ASN A 1 27.13 7.35 -10.06
CA ASN A 1 27.38 8.70 -9.49
C ASN A 1 26.50 8.90 -8.24
N ARG A 2 27.03 9.52 -7.16
CA ARG A 2 26.32 9.87 -5.91
C ARG A 2 25.01 10.67 -6.13
N LYS A 3 24.97 11.54 -7.14
CA LYS A 3 23.77 12.31 -7.53
C LYS A 3 22.58 11.40 -7.89
N SER A 4 22.81 10.38 -8.71
CA SER A 4 21.77 9.41 -9.11
C SER A 4 21.24 8.61 -7.90
N LYS A 5 22.13 8.22 -6.97
CA LYS A 5 21.72 7.51 -5.74
C LYS A 5 20.83 8.36 -4.85
N ASN A 6 21.12 9.66 -4.72
CA ASN A 6 20.28 10.57 -3.91
C ASN A 6 18.90 10.78 -4.54
N VAL A 7 18.84 10.93 -5.87
CA VAL A 7 17.57 11.06 -6.60
C VAL A 7 16.73 9.80 -6.42
N LEU A 8 17.31 8.61 -6.57
CA LEU A 8 16.61 7.35 -6.37
C LEU A 8 16.05 7.22 -4.94
N LYS A 9 16.85 7.55 -3.92
CA LYS A 9 16.38 7.55 -2.52
C LYS A 9 15.21 8.50 -2.30
N ARG A 10 15.17 9.65 -2.98
CA ARG A 10 14.03 10.57 -2.90
C ARG A 10 12.79 9.91 -3.50
N TYR A 11 12.88 9.40 -4.73
CA TYR A 11 11.75 8.76 -5.39
C TYR A 11 11.18 7.57 -4.63
N ILE A 12 12.03 6.75 -4.01
CA ILE A 12 11.57 5.64 -3.16
C ILE A 12 10.76 6.18 -1.97
N ARG A 13 11.19 7.26 -1.31
CA ARG A 13 10.42 7.87 -0.22
C ARG A 13 9.10 8.47 -0.70
N ASP A 14 9.12 9.17 -1.83
CA ASP A 14 7.92 9.77 -2.43
C ASP A 14 6.91 8.67 -2.85
N MET A 15 7.39 7.54 -3.36
CA MET A 15 6.52 6.39 -3.66
C MET A 15 6.00 5.71 -2.39
N TRP A 16 6.82 5.61 -1.35
CA TRP A 16 6.40 5.02 -0.08
C TRP A 16 5.37 5.90 0.65
N SER A 17 5.47 7.23 0.55
CA SER A 17 4.53 8.14 1.22
C SER A 17 3.09 7.92 0.76
N TYR A 18 2.85 7.52 -0.50
CA TYR A 18 1.54 7.08 -0.95
C TYR A 18 0.92 6.03 0.00
N PHE A 19 1.66 4.98 0.35
CA PHE A 19 1.11 3.97 1.25
C PHE A 19 1.02 4.45 2.70
N GLN A 20 1.90 5.37 3.12
CA GLN A 20 1.81 5.95 4.46
C GLN A 20 0.55 6.81 4.64
N ASP A 21 0.19 7.56 3.60
CA ASP A 21 -0.88 8.54 3.64
C ASP A 21 -2.26 7.88 3.41
N TYR A 22 -2.32 6.80 2.62
CA TYR A 22 -3.60 6.25 2.15
C TYR A 22 -3.89 4.81 2.59
N VAL A 23 -2.93 4.08 3.18
CA VAL A 23 -3.20 2.79 3.83
C VAL A 23 -3.40 3.03 5.32
N ASP A 24 -4.62 3.40 5.67
CA ASP A 24 -5.02 3.79 7.01
C ASP A 24 -6.28 3.02 7.46
N LYS A 25 -6.79 3.38 8.64
CA LYS A 25 -7.96 2.75 9.22
C LYS A 25 -9.23 2.99 8.40
N GLU A 26 -9.37 4.18 7.79
CA GLU A 26 -10.56 4.54 7.02
C GLU A 26 -10.66 3.72 5.73
N ASN A 27 -9.52 3.28 5.18
CA ASN A 27 -9.41 2.39 4.03
C ASN A 27 -9.22 0.91 4.42
N HIS A 28 -9.58 0.53 5.66
CA HIS A 28 -9.44 -0.83 6.20
C HIS A 28 -8.03 -1.42 6.07
N PHE A 29 -7.00 -0.57 6.11
CA PHE A 29 -5.60 -0.95 5.91
C PHE A 29 -5.33 -1.64 4.57
N LEU A 30 -6.08 -1.26 3.53
CA LEU A 30 -5.89 -1.67 2.15
C LEU A 30 -5.46 -0.46 1.29
N PRO A 31 -4.59 -0.66 0.28
CA PRO A 31 -4.19 0.42 -0.63
C PRO A 31 -5.34 0.79 -1.56
N PRO A 32 -5.64 2.08 -1.75
CA PRO A 32 -6.60 2.49 -2.77
C PRO A 32 -6.03 2.21 -4.16
N ASP A 33 -6.92 2.18 -5.15
CA ASP A 33 -6.59 1.86 -6.53
C ASP A 33 -5.74 2.95 -7.16
N HIS A 34 -6.16 4.19 -6.99
CA HIS A 34 -5.40 5.36 -7.43
C HIS A 34 -5.90 6.64 -6.75
N ILE A 35 -5.09 7.69 -6.89
CA ILE A 35 -5.46 9.07 -6.56
C ILE A 35 -5.60 9.83 -7.88
N VAL A 36 -6.67 10.59 -7.99
CA VAL A 36 -6.84 11.58 -9.05
C VAL A 36 -6.36 12.90 -8.49
N LEU A 37 -5.31 13.49 -9.07
CA LEU A 37 -4.76 14.78 -8.61
C LEU A 37 -5.39 15.99 -9.31
N SER A 38 -6.03 15.76 -10.46
CA SER A 38 -6.61 16.80 -11.30
C SER A 38 -7.80 16.21 -12.08
N PRO A 39 -8.91 16.96 -12.27
CA PRO A 39 -9.12 18.37 -11.92
C PRO A 39 -9.44 18.63 -10.43
N VAL A 40 -9.88 17.59 -9.71
CA VAL A 40 -10.18 17.66 -8.28
C VAL A 40 -9.50 16.49 -7.61
N GLU A 41 -8.76 16.78 -6.54
CA GLU A 41 -8.06 15.76 -5.77
C GLU A 41 -9.07 14.82 -5.11
N ARG A 42 -8.96 13.52 -5.42
CA ARG A 42 -9.79 12.48 -4.79
C ARG A 42 -9.05 11.16 -4.72
N VAL A 43 -9.30 10.44 -3.63
CA VAL A 43 -8.92 9.03 -3.48
C VAL A 43 -10.03 8.17 -4.08
N VAL A 44 -9.66 7.17 -4.88
CA VAL A 44 -10.61 6.15 -5.33
C VAL A 44 -10.57 5.00 -4.33
N ASN A 45 -11.52 5.01 -3.41
CA ASN A 45 -11.66 4.07 -2.28
C ASN A 45 -12.13 2.69 -2.74
N ARG A 46 -11.30 2.07 -3.57
CA ARG A 46 -11.46 0.71 -4.07
C ARG A 46 -10.09 0.09 -4.16
N THR A 47 -9.97 -1.21 -3.96
CA THR A 47 -8.70 -1.92 -4.15
C THR A 47 -8.87 -3.17 -5.00
N SER A 48 -7.74 -3.73 -5.44
CA SER A 48 -7.67 -4.98 -6.19
C SER A 48 -6.65 -5.92 -5.56
N PRO A 49 -6.75 -7.25 -5.79
CA PRO A 49 -5.73 -8.20 -5.37
C PRO A 49 -4.31 -7.83 -5.85
N THR A 50 -4.22 -7.21 -7.03
CA THR A 50 -2.95 -6.72 -7.58
C THR A 50 -2.38 -5.57 -6.76
N ASN A 51 -3.19 -4.56 -6.41
CA ASN A 51 -2.74 -3.42 -5.61
C ASN A 51 -2.37 -3.86 -4.19
N ILE A 52 -3.16 -4.77 -3.60
CA ILE A 52 -2.86 -5.36 -2.29
C ILE A 52 -1.54 -6.12 -2.35
N GLY A 53 -1.33 -6.98 -3.36
CA GLY A 53 -0.08 -7.71 -3.54
C GLY A 53 1.12 -6.77 -3.71
N LEU A 54 0.98 -5.71 -4.52
CA LEU A 54 2.01 -4.68 -4.70
C LEU A 54 2.33 -3.97 -3.39
N TYR A 55 1.32 -3.67 -2.56
CA TYR A 55 1.54 -3.06 -1.26
C TYR A 55 2.29 -4.00 -0.30
N LEU A 56 1.90 -5.27 -0.21
CA LEU A 56 2.57 -6.25 0.65
C LEU A 56 4.06 -6.38 0.32
N VAL A 57 4.44 -6.45 -0.97
CA VAL A 57 5.86 -6.47 -1.35
C VAL A 57 6.55 -5.12 -1.11
N SER A 58 5.82 -4.01 -1.23
CA SER A 58 6.34 -2.67 -0.93
C SER A 58 6.65 -2.48 0.56
N ILE A 59 5.86 -3.07 1.47
CA ILE A 59 6.14 -3.08 2.90
C ILE A 59 7.51 -3.74 3.17
N LEU A 60 7.77 -4.90 2.56
CA LEU A 60 9.05 -5.60 2.73
C LEU A 60 10.22 -4.76 2.18
N ALA A 61 10.05 -4.19 0.98
CA ALA A 61 11.06 -3.32 0.39
C ALA A 61 11.33 -2.08 1.25
N ALA A 62 10.30 -1.47 1.85
CA ALA A 62 10.44 -0.33 2.74
C ALA A 62 11.23 -0.69 4.01
N ALA A 63 11.02 -1.87 4.58
CA ALA A 63 11.78 -2.37 5.72
C ALA A 63 13.25 -2.61 5.35
N ASP A 64 13.52 -3.29 4.23
CA ASP A 64 14.88 -3.56 3.74
C ASP A 64 15.67 -2.27 3.45
N LEU A 65 14.98 -1.26 2.91
CA LEU A 65 15.52 0.07 2.66
C LEU A 65 15.57 0.96 3.92
N ARG A 66 15.12 0.44 5.06
CA ARG A 66 15.08 1.12 6.37
C ARG A 66 14.25 2.41 6.36
N LEU A 67 13.20 2.44 5.55
CA LEU A 67 12.17 3.50 5.59
C LEU A 67 11.20 3.29 6.76
N ILE A 68 10.98 2.04 7.16
CA ILE A 68 10.18 1.66 8.32
C ILE A 68 10.96 0.70 9.22
N SER A 69 10.55 0.62 10.48
CA SER A 69 11.11 -0.34 11.43
C SER A 69 10.54 -1.75 11.20
N PRO A 70 11.22 -2.81 11.67
CA PRO A 70 10.65 -4.16 11.64
C PRO A 70 9.31 -4.28 12.39
N ALA A 71 9.11 -3.50 13.46
CA ALA A 71 7.85 -3.48 14.20
C ALA A 71 6.72 -2.85 13.37
N GLU A 72 7.00 -1.75 12.67
CA GLU A 72 6.04 -1.11 11.77
C GLU A 72 5.70 -2.02 10.58
N MET A 73 6.70 -2.69 10.01
CA MET A 73 6.51 -3.70 8.97
C MET A 73 5.53 -4.79 9.43
N LYS A 74 5.78 -5.38 10.61
CA LYS A 74 4.91 -6.40 11.21
C LYS A 74 3.49 -5.89 11.38
N ASN A 75 3.33 -4.71 11.98
CA ASN A 75 2.01 -4.13 12.25
C ASN A 75 1.20 -3.93 10.96
N ARG A 76 1.81 -3.38 9.91
CA ARG A 76 1.15 -3.17 8.61
C ARG A 76 0.75 -4.49 7.94
N LEU A 77 1.63 -5.48 7.96
CA LEU A 77 1.33 -6.81 7.42
C LEU A 77 0.14 -7.46 8.15
N GLU A 78 0.14 -7.43 9.48
CA GLU A 78 -0.94 -7.98 10.29
C GLU A 78 -2.27 -7.29 9.98
N GLN A 79 -2.31 -5.95 10.00
CA GLN A 79 -3.53 -5.20 9.70
C GLN A 79 -4.10 -5.51 8.31
N THR A 80 -3.26 -5.57 7.28
CA THR A 80 -3.71 -5.89 5.91
C THR A 80 -4.15 -7.35 5.78
N LEU A 81 -3.45 -8.30 6.41
CA LEU A 81 -3.81 -9.72 6.37
C LEU A 81 -5.12 -9.98 7.12
N ASP A 82 -5.31 -9.36 8.28
CA ASP A 82 -6.55 -9.44 9.06
C ASP A 82 -7.74 -8.95 8.23
N THR A 83 -7.60 -7.85 7.50
CA THR A 83 -8.65 -7.39 6.58
C THR A 83 -8.89 -8.40 5.45
N LEU A 84 -7.83 -8.89 4.81
CA LEU A 84 -7.90 -9.85 3.71
C LEU A 84 -8.62 -11.15 4.09
N GLU A 85 -8.40 -11.67 5.30
CA GLU A 85 -9.05 -12.88 5.80
C GLU A 85 -10.57 -12.75 5.83
N ASN A 86 -11.07 -11.56 6.17
CA ASN A 86 -12.49 -11.25 6.30
C ASN A 86 -13.18 -10.86 4.97
N LEU A 87 -12.42 -10.60 3.90
CA LEU A 87 -13.01 -10.24 2.60
C LEU A 87 -13.85 -11.39 2.00
N PRO A 88 -14.99 -11.09 1.35
CA PRO A 88 -15.75 -12.06 0.56
C PRO A 88 -14.89 -12.68 -0.54
N LYS A 89 -15.00 -14.00 -0.74
CA LYS A 89 -14.18 -14.74 -1.71
C LYS A 89 -15.03 -15.66 -2.57
N TYR A 90 -14.67 -15.78 -3.85
CA TYR A 90 -15.23 -16.81 -4.73
C TYR A 90 -14.37 -18.07 -4.66
N LYS A 91 -14.86 -19.11 -3.97
CA LYS A 91 -14.13 -20.39 -3.80
C LYS A 91 -12.70 -20.20 -3.26
N GLY A 92 -12.52 -19.26 -2.35
CA GLY A 92 -11.21 -18.92 -1.78
C GLY A 92 -10.40 -17.90 -2.57
N HIS A 93 -10.81 -17.55 -3.80
CA HIS A 93 -10.17 -16.49 -4.58
C HIS A 93 -10.77 -15.12 -4.26
N LEU A 94 -9.91 -14.10 -4.20
CA LEU A 94 -10.37 -12.73 -4.07
C LEU A 94 -11.09 -12.26 -5.35
N TYR A 95 -12.13 -11.45 -5.19
CA TYR A 95 -12.70 -10.68 -6.29
C TYR A 95 -11.72 -9.64 -6.81
N ASN A 96 -11.92 -9.19 -8.05
CA ASN A 96 -11.04 -8.20 -8.68
C ASN A 96 -11.13 -6.82 -8.01
N TRP A 97 -12.26 -6.52 -7.36
CA TRP A 97 -12.54 -5.21 -6.78
C TRP A 97 -13.24 -5.33 -5.43
N TYR A 98 -12.79 -4.52 -4.47
CA TYR A 98 -13.44 -4.29 -3.18
C TYR A 98 -13.47 -2.81 -2.91
N ASP A 99 -14.56 -2.31 -2.34
CA ASP A 99 -14.59 -0.97 -1.78
C ASP A 99 -13.72 -0.96 -0.51
N THR A 100 -12.89 0.07 -0.36
CA THR A 100 -12.04 0.29 0.82
C THR A 100 -12.62 1.34 1.73
#